data_AF-A0A8C9QZ32-F1
#
_entry.id   AF-A0A8C9QZ32-F1
#
_cell.length_a   1.000
_cell.length_b   1.000
_cell.length_c   1.000
_cell.angle_alpha   90.00
_cell.angle_beta   90.00
_cell.angle_gamma   90.00
#
_symmetry.space_group_name_H-M   'P 1'
#
loop_
_entity.id
_entity.type
_entity.pdbx_description
1 polymer ?
#
loop_
_entity_poly.entity_id
_entity_poly.type
_entity_poly.pdbx_seq_one_letter_code
_entity_poly.pdbx_strand_id
1 'polypeptide(L)'
;MVQLYFKNISEHFKLYRNKKRKRKGNPRMNVAAVLNGLLVSVVAALLWKYANLRDHAAQLEEELLLTRQSQELLQVRVDYHAALLALQEQGTRMVCTGKMHTDRICRFDYLCYCTEAEEFIFFHSNASVMLPNLGPRRFQPALLDLSSVEDHNTQYFNFMELPAAALKFMPKPVFVPDVTLILNRFNPDNLMHIFHDDLLPIFYTMSQYSDLDNEARLVFMEGWGEGPHFDLYRLLSSKQPLLKEQLRNFGKLLCFTKSYVGLSKMTTWYQYGFVQPQGAKANILVSGNEIRQFASFIMEKLNITREESPENDEYIVVFSRSINRLILNEAELILALAQEFQMKAITVSLEEHSLAEIIRVISGASVLVSMHGAQLITSLFLPRGAAMVELFPYAVNPEHYTPYRTLASLPGMDLHYVAWRNTIEENSVAFPDRPWEQGGIVHLDAEEQERILKSKEVPRHLCCRNPEWLFRIYQDTKVDIQSLLEVMRQTLKSKPSPKKVRPTSTVHPGRVREPKCQTSVQAANEARMTVSWQIPWNLKYLKVRDVKYEVWIQEQGENTYMPYILPHQNYTFSENIKPFTTYLVWVRCIFNKNLLGPFADVLMCKT
;
A
#
# COMPACT_ATOMS: atom_id res chain seq x y z
N MET A 1 -24.53 -6.64 -16.00
CA MET A 1 -24.64 -8.06 -16.41
C MET A 1 -26.08 -8.48 -16.72
N VAL A 2 -27.05 -8.18 -15.86
CA VAL A 2 -28.48 -8.49 -16.08
C VAL A 2 -29.07 -7.80 -17.33
N GLN A 3 -28.76 -6.52 -17.57
CA GLN A 3 -29.20 -5.80 -18.78
C GLN A 3 -28.66 -6.40 -20.09
N LEU A 4 -27.43 -6.91 -20.10
CA LEU A 4 -26.83 -7.61 -21.25
C LEU A 4 -27.49 -8.97 -21.50
N TYR A 5 -27.88 -9.67 -20.42
CA TYR A 5 -28.62 -10.92 -20.49
C TYR A 5 -30.02 -10.74 -21.11
N PHE A 6 -30.73 -9.66 -20.74
CA PHE A 6 -32.04 -9.32 -21.34
C PHE A 6 -31.96 -8.88 -22.81
N LYS A 7 -30.88 -8.17 -23.19
CA LYS A 7 -30.66 -7.76 -24.59
C LYS A 7 -30.43 -8.98 -25.50
N ASN A 8 -29.67 -9.98 -25.02
CA ASN A 8 -29.44 -11.23 -25.74
C ASN A 8 -30.69 -12.11 -25.85
N ILE A 9 -31.53 -12.19 -24.80
CA ILE A 9 -32.80 -12.92 -24.86
C ILE A 9 -33.78 -12.29 -25.86
N SER A 10 -33.85 -10.96 -25.92
CA SER A 10 -34.69 -10.22 -26.88
C SER A 10 -34.26 -10.46 -28.34
N GLU A 11 -32.95 -10.47 -28.62
CA GLU A 11 -32.41 -10.81 -29.94
C GLU A 11 -32.67 -12.29 -30.32
N HIS A 12 -32.56 -13.20 -29.34
CA HIS A 12 -32.83 -14.63 -29.54
C HIS A 12 -34.31 -14.91 -29.84
N PHE A 13 -35.24 -14.15 -29.26
CA PHE A 13 -36.67 -14.20 -29.57
C PHE A 13 -37.01 -13.61 -30.95
N LYS A 14 -36.32 -12.56 -31.41
CA LYS A 14 -36.45 -12.02 -32.78
C LYS A 14 -36.01 -13.05 -33.83
N LEU A 15 -34.90 -13.75 -33.60
CA LEU A 15 -34.40 -14.83 -34.46
C LEU A 15 -35.37 -16.02 -34.54
N TYR A 16 -36.02 -16.38 -33.42
CA TYR A 16 -37.02 -17.44 -33.37
C TYR A 16 -38.32 -17.06 -34.13
N ARG A 17 -38.70 -15.77 -34.08
CA ARG A 17 -39.87 -15.23 -34.79
C ARG A 17 -39.66 -15.20 -36.32
N ASN A 18 -38.43 -14.93 -36.78
CA ASN A 18 -38.09 -14.95 -38.21
C ASN A 18 -37.99 -16.37 -38.80
N LYS A 19 -37.60 -17.39 -38.02
CA LYS A 19 -37.57 -18.79 -38.48
C LYS A 19 -38.96 -19.43 -38.64
N LYS A 20 -39.99 -18.93 -37.94
CA LYS A 20 -41.36 -19.47 -38.03
C LYS A 20 -42.15 -19.04 -39.28
N ARG A 21 -41.66 -18.08 -40.07
CA ARG A 21 -42.34 -17.65 -41.31
C ARG A 21 -42.15 -18.58 -42.52
N LYS A 22 -41.42 -19.71 -42.40
CA LYS A 22 -41.09 -20.60 -43.54
C LYS A 22 -41.46 -22.08 -43.42
N ARG A 23 -42.38 -22.49 -42.52
CA ARG A 23 -42.91 -23.86 -42.53
C ARG A 23 -44.42 -23.88 -42.26
N LYS A 24 -45.22 -24.15 -43.30
CA LYS A 24 -46.62 -24.57 -43.18
C LYS A 24 -46.63 -26.04 -42.74
N GLY A 25 -47.01 -26.29 -41.50
CA GLY A 25 -47.23 -27.61 -40.92
C GLY A 25 -47.85 -27.45 -39.53
N ASN A 26 -48.96 -28.14 -39.31
CA ASN A 26 -49.86 -28.06 -38.15
C ASN A 26 -49.10 -28.10 -36.79
N PRO A 27 -49.32 -27.17 -35.84
CA PRO A 27 -48.55 -27.16 -34.60
C PRO A 27 -49.23 -28.04 -33.53
N ARG A 28 -48.63 -29.17 -33.18
CA ARG A 28 -48.82 -29.73 -31.83
C ARG A 28 -48.08 -28.83 -30.85
N MET A 29 -48.82 -28.21 -29.94
CA MET A 29 -48.28 -27.32 -28.91
C MET A 29 -47.43 -28.15 -27.94
N ASN A 30 -46.11 -27.93 -27.95
CA ASN A 30 -45.20 -28.62 -27.04
C ASN A 30 -45.32 -27.98 -25.65
N VAL A 31 -46.17 -28.58 -24.81
CA VAL A 31 -46.52 -28.10 -23.46
C VAL A 31 -45.27 -27.87 -22.59
N ALA A 32 -44.23 -28.70 -22.74
CA ALA A 32 -42.97 -28.53 -22.02
C ALA A 32 -42.21 -27.25 -22.41
N ALA A 33 -42.25 -26.85 -23.69
CA ALA A 33 -41.63 -25.61 -24.14
C ALA A 33 -42.40 -24.37 -23.64
N VAL A 34 -43.72 -24.47 -23.51
CA VAL A 34 -44.56 -23.40 -22.94
C VAL A 34 -44.34 -23.27 -21.44
N LEU A 35 -44.28 -24.39 -20.71
CA LEU A 35 -43.99 -24.41 -19.27
C LEU A 35 -42.58 -23.88 -18.97
N ASN A 36 -41.57 -24.27 -19.74
CA ASN A 36 -40.21 -23.73 -19.59
C ASN A 36 -40.15 -22.22 -19.91
N GLY A 37 -40.85 -21.76 -20.94
CA GLY A 37 -40.93 -20.33 -21.26
C GLY A 37 -41.60 -19.52 -20.14
N LEU A 38 -42.66 -20.05 -19.54
CA LEU A 38 -43.34 -19.45 -18.39
C LEU A 38 -42.43 -19.45 -17.15
N LEU A 39 -41.76 -20.56 -16.84
CA LEU A 39 -40.85 -20.67 -15.71
C LEU A 39 -39.69 -19.67 -15.80
N VAL A 40 -39.04 -19.58 -16.97
CA VAL A 40 -37.97 -18.61 -17.22
C VAL A 40 -38.48 -17.17 -17.07
N SER A 41 -39.69 -16.87 -17.54
CA SER A 41 -40.29 -15.54 -17.41
C SER A 41 -40.60 -15.18 -15.95
N VAL A 42 -41.11 -16.14 -15.17
CA VAL A 42 -41.39 -15.96 -13.74
C VAL A 42 -40.09 -15.78 -12.95
N VAL A 43 -39.08 -16.61 -13.19
CA VAL A 43 -37.76 -16.49 -12.54
C VAL A 43 -37.11 -15.15 -12.90
N ALA A 44 -37.16 -14.72 -14.17
CA ALA A 44 -36.65 -13.42 -14.59
C ALA A 44 -37.37 -12.25 -13.92
N ALA A 45 -38.71 -12.33 -13.78
CA ALA A 45 -39.49 -11.32 -13.08
C ALA A 45 -39.19 -11.27 -11.57
N LEU A 46 -38.98 -12.43 -10.93
CA LEU A 46 -38.57 -12.52 -9.53
C LEU A 46 -37.16 -11.97 -9.32
N LEU A 47 -36.21 -12.29 -10.18
CA LEU A 47 -34.84 -11.76 -10.14
C LEU A 47 -34.82 -10.25 -10.38
N TRP A 48 -35.63 -9.74 -11.31
CA TRP A 48 -35.77 -8.31 -11.54
C TRP A 48 -36.38 -7.60 -10.33
N LYS A 49 -37.44 -8.15 -9.73
CA LYS A 49 -38.06 -7.61 -8.52
C LYS A 49 -37.10 -7.65 -7.32
N TYR A 50 -36.35 -8.73 -7.16
CA TYR A 50 -35.32 -8.87 -6.13
C TYR A 50 -34.20 -7.84 -6.31
N ALA A 51 -33.67 -7.68 -7.53
CA ALA A 51 -32.66 -6.67 -7.82
C ALA A 51 -33.18 -5.25 -7.51
N ASN A 52 -34.42 -4.93 -7.93
CA ASN A 52 -35.00 -3.63 -7.69
C ASN A 52 -35.29 -3.36 -6.20
N LEU A 53 -35.72 -4.38 -5.44
CA LEU A 53 -35.88 -4.29 -3.99
C LEU A 53 -34.55 -4.12 -3.27
N ARG A 54 -33.50 -4.81 -3.74
CA ARG A 54 -32.14 -4.66 -3.21
C ARG A 54 -31.59 -3.26 -3.48
N ASP A 55 -31.78 -2.73 -4.68
CA ASP A 55 -31.38 -1.37 -5.04
C ASP A 55 -32.13 -0.34 -4.20
N HIS A 56 -33.43 -0.53 -3.98
CA HIS A 56 -34.24 0.36 -3.13
C HIS A 56 -33.89 0.28 -1.64
N ALA A 57 -33.56 -0.93 -1.14
CA ALA A 57 -33.06 -1.11 0.21
C ALA A 57 -31.70 -0.42 0.41
N ALA A 58 -30.80 -0.53 -0.57
CA ALA A 58 -29.52 0.18 -0.54
C ALA A 58 -29.70 1.70 -0.54
N GLN A 59 -30.65 2.23 -1.33
CA GLN A 59 -31.00 3.66 -1.31
C GLN A 59 -31.55 4.11 0.04
N LEU A 60 -32.45 3.34 0.66
CA LEU A 60 -32.99 3.64 1.99
C LEU A 60 -31.92 3.58 3.09
N GLU A 61 -31.00 2.62 3.00
CA GLU A 61 -29.84 2.54 3.90
C GLU A 61 -28.93 3.77 3.74
N GLU A 62 -28.67 4.19 2.50
CA GLU A 62 -27.90 5.41 2.19
C GLU A 62 -28.59 6.66 2.76
N GLU A 63 -29.90 6.83 2.53
CA GLU A 63 -30.67 7.95 3.09
C GLU A 63 -30.67 7.96 4.62
N LEU A 64 -30.81 6.78 5.26
CA LEU A 64 -30.75 6.65 6.70
C LEU A 64 -29.36 7.01 7.25
N LEU A 65 -28.30 6.59 6.55
CA LEU A 65 -26.91 6.85 6.92
C LEU A 65 -26.57 8.34 6.78
N LEU A 66 -26.99 8.96 5.68
CA LEU A 66 -26.90 10.42 5.46
C LEU A 66 -27.67 11.20 6.53
N THR A 67 -28.87 10.75 6.89
CA THR A 67 -29.68 11.41 7.94
C THR A 67 -28.98 11.31 9.29
N ARG A 68 -28.41 10.15 9.63
CA ARG A 68 -27.62 9.97 10.86
C ARG A 68 -26.35 10.84 10.86
N GLN A 69 -25.62 10.91 9.75
CA GLN A 69 -24.43 11.76 9.62
C GLN A 69 -24.77 13.24 9.78
N SER A 70 -25.86 13.70 9.14
CA SER A 70 -26.37 15.06 9.30
C SER A 70 -26.72 15.36 10.77
N GLN A 71 -27.41 14.43 11.44
CA GLN A 71 -27.71 14.55 12.87
C GLN A 71 -26.46 14.56 13.76
N GLU A 72 -25.44 13.76 13.43
CA GLU A 72 -24.18 13.72 14.17
C GLU A 72 -23.40 15.04 14.04
N LEU A 73 -23.28 15.58 12.83
CA LEU A 73 -22.69 16.90 12.56
C LEU A 73 -23.45 18.04 13.28
N LEU A 74 -24.77 17.89 13.45
CA LEU A 74 -25.61 18.84 14.17
C LEU A 74 -25.52 18.71 15.70
N GLN A 75 -25.09 17.56 16.23
CA GLN A 75 -25.01 17.30 17.68
C GLN A 75 -23.80 17.99 18.34
N VAL A 76 -22.69 18.21 17.62
CA VAL A 76 -21.54 18.97 18.12
C VAL A 76 -21.75 20.46 17.79
N ARG A 77 -22.21 21.24 18.78
CA ARG A 77 -22.45 22.69 18.60
C ARG A 77 -21.13 23.45 18.47
N VAL A 78 -20.72 23.74 17.24
CA VAL A 78 -19.86 24.91 16.96
C VAL A 78 -20.66 26.16 17.30
N ASP A 79 -20.06 27.09 18.05
CA ASP A 79 -20.59 28.45 18.10
C ASP A 79 -20.42 29.08 16.71
N TYR A 80 -21.50 29.03 15.93
CA TYR A 80 -21.53 29.51 14.55
C TYR A 80 -21.04 30.96 14.43
N HIS A 81 -21.43 31.83 15.36
CA HIS A 81 -21.10 33.24 15.29
C HIS A 81 -19.61 33.43 15.58
N ALA A 82 -19.09 32.73 16.59
CA ALA A 82 -17.65 32.75 16.89
C ALA A 82 -16.80 32.20 15.73
N ALA A 83 -17.21 31.08 15.12
CA ALA A 83 -16.50 30.48 13.98
C ALA A 83 -16.53 31.37 12.73
N LEU A 84 -17.68 31.99 12.44
CA LEU A 84 -17.80 32.94 11.33
C LEU A 84 -16.95 34.19 11.55
N LEU A 85 -16.97 34.76 12.75
CA LEU A 85 -16.13 35.90 13.11
C LEU A 85 -14.64 35.54 13.01
N ALA A 86 -14.23 34.38 13.53
CA ALA A 86 -12.85 33.90 13.42
C ALA A 86 -12.41 33.77 11.96
N LEU A 87 -13.22 33.16 11.09
CA LEU A 87 -12.91 33.05 9.66
C LEU A 87 -12.88 34.42 8.97
N GLN A 88 -13.75 35.37 9.35
CA GLN A 88 -13.76 36.72 8.77
C GLN A 88 -12.56 37.58 9.19
N GLU A 89 -12.17 37.51 10.46
CA GLU A 89 -11.10 38.34 11.04
C GLU A 89 -9.72 37.71 10.86
N GLN A 90 -9.61 36.39 11.04
CA GLN A 90 -8.35 35.65 11.03
C GLN A 90 -8.09 34.96 9.69
N GLY A 91 -9.12 34.72 8.87
CA GLY A 91 -8.97 33.97 7.62
C GLY A 91 -8.60 32.50 7.86
N THR A 92 -8.08 31.85 6.83
CA THR A 92 -7.54 30.50 6.89
C THR A 92 -6.08 30.56 7.37
N ARG A 93 -5.68 29.58 8.17
CA ARG A 93 -4.29 29.39 8.59
C ARG A 93 -3.79 28.04 8.10
N MET A 94 -2.61 27.99 7.51
CA MET A 94 -1.94 26.79 7.02
C MET A 94 -0.53 26.68 7.58
N VAL A 95 -0.19 25.53 8.15
CA VAL A 95 1.16 25.17 8.57
C VAL A 95 1.48 23.77 8.09
N CYS A 96 2.54 23.64 7.30
CA CYS A 96 2.97 22.36 6.75
C CYS A 96 4.26 21.84 7.39
N THR A 97 4.34 20.52 7.52
CA THR A 97 5.55 19.77 7.82
C THR A 97 6.02 19.03 6.57
N GLY A 98 7.30 18.66 6.49
CA GLY A 98 7.88 18.01 5.30
C GLY A 98 8.53 19.02 4.33
N LYS A 99 9.46 18.54 3.50
CA LYS A 99 10.28 19.41 2.63
C LYS A 99 9.76 19.47 1.20
N MET A 100 9.31 18.35 0.66
CA MET A 100 8.84 18.18 -0.71
C MET A 100 7.36 17.81 -0.71
N HIS A 101 6.69 17.82 -1.86
CA HIS A 101 5.26 17.49 -1.92
C HIS A 101 4.97 16.05 -1.45
N THR A 102 5.94 15.14 -1.62
CA THR A 102 5.78 13.73 -1.27
C THR A 102 5.73 13.45 0.24
N ASP A 103 6.48 14.20 1.05
CA ASP A 103 6.53 14.06 2.52
C ASP A 103 5.74 15.16 3.24
N ARG A 104 5.05 16.03 2.49
CA ARG A 104 4.35 17.18 3.06
C ARG A 104 2.96 16.83 3.56
N ILE A 105 2.69 17.25 4.78
CA ILE A 105 1.35 17.23 5.39
C ILE A 105 1.08 18.65 5.90
N CYS A 106 -0.09 19.18 5.59
CA CYS A 106 -0.47 20.53 5.97
C CYS A 106 -1.64 20.52 6.93
N ARG A 107 -1.49 21.20 8.07
CA ARG A 107 -2.59 21.52 8.98
C ARG A 107 -3.21 22.83 8.56
N PHE A 108 -4.53 22.86 8.44
CA PHE A 108 -5.31 24.05 8.21
C PHE A 108 -6.28 24.33 9.36
N ASP A 109 -6.43 25.60 9.71
CA ASP A 109 -7.55 26.11 10.49
C ASP A 109 -8.48 26.87 9.53
N TYR A 110 -9.78 26.56 9.57
CA TYR A 110 -10.82 27.13 8.68
C TYR A 110 -10.53 27.00 7.17
N LEU A 111 -10.15 25.80 6.72
CA LEU A 111 -10.11 25.48 5.28
C LEU A 111 -11.53 25.27 4.77
N CYS A 112 -11.91 25.96 3.70
CA CYS A 112 -13.26 25.82 3.15
C CYS A 112 -13.28 25.03 1.84
N TYR A 113 -14.43 24.46 1.49
CA TYR A 113 -14.68 23.71 0.28
C TYR A 113 -15.99 24.19 -0.35
N CYS A 114 -15.93 24.65 -1.60
CA CYS A 114 -17.09 25.02 -2.37
C CYS A 114 -17.58 23.80 -3.16
N THR A 115 -18.76 23.30 -2.84
CA THR A 115 -19.27 22.07 -3.44
C THR A 115 -19.75 22.25 -4.87
N GLU A 116 -20.09 23.49 -5.27
CA GLU A 116 -20.49 23.81 -6.64
C GLU A 116 -19.28 23.94 -7.58
N ALA A 117 -18.18 24.53 -7.08
CA ALA A 117 -16.93 24.65 -7.84
C ALA A 117 -16.04 23.41 -7.72
N GLU A 118 -16.29 22.56 -6.73
CA GLU A 118 -15.45 21.43 -6.31
C GLU A 118 -14.02 21.81 -5.90
N GLU A 119 -13.83 23.02 -5.41
CA GLU A 119 -12.52 23.56 -5.05
C GLU A 119 -12.42 23.89 -3.55
N PHE A 120 -11.25 23.61 -2.98
CA PHE A 120 -10.88 24.13 -1.67
C PHE A 120 -10.53 25.62 -1.77
N ILE A 121 -10.86 26.37 -0.71
CA ILE A 121 -10.69 27.82 -0.62
C ILE A 121 -9.88 28.16 0.62
N PHE A 122 -8.80 28.91 0.43
CA PHE A 122 -8.04 29.59 1.46
C PHE A 122 -8.45 31.07 1.52
N PHE A 123 -8.97 31.52 2.66
CA PHE A 123 -9.36 32.91 2.86
C PHE A 123 -8.24 33.74 3.48
N HIS A 124 -7.87 34.84 2.82
CA HIS A 124 -6.85 35.77 3.29
C HIS A 124 -7.43 36.86 4.18
N SER A 125 -6.77 37.11 5.31
CA SER A 125 -7.02 38.25 6.19
C SER A 125 -5.66 38.87 6.57
N ASN A 126 -5.68 39.95 7.36
CA ASN A 126 -4.43 40.51 7.90
C ASN A 126 -3.74 39.57 8.91
N ALA A 127 -4.45 38.56 9.43
CA ALA A 127 -3.95 37.60 10.40
C ALA A 127 -3.82 36.16 9.82
N SER A 128 -4.14 35.94 8.54
CA SER A 128 -3.98 34.63 7.91
C SER A 128 -2.51 34.24 7.85
N VAL A 129 -2.22 32.95 8.04
CA VAL A 129 -0.87 32.41 8.06
C VAL A 129 -0.73 31.34 6.99
N MET A 130 0.33 31.41 6.19
CA MET A 130 0.65 30.39 5.19
C MET A 130 2.13 30.01 5.29
N LEU A 131 2.41 28.85 5.90
CA LEU A 131 3.76 28.36 6.15
C LEU A 131 3.94 26.95 5.55
N PRO A 132 4.85 26.75 4.57
CA PRO A 132 5.66 27.78 3.90
C PRO A 132 4.81 28.68 3.00
N ASN A 133 5.31 29.88 2.68
CA ASN A 133 4.73 30.67 1.61
C ASN A 133 4.97 29.95 0.27
N LEU A 134 3.91 29.77 -0.51
CA LEU A 134 3.96 28.96 -1.73
C LEU A 134 4.50 29.73 -2.95
N GLY A 135 4.46 31.05 -2.93
CA GLY A 135 4.94 31.91 -4.02
C GLY A 135 4.27 31.63 -5.39
N PRO A 136 4.82 32.20 -6.47
CA PRO A 136 4.23 32.09 -7.82
C PRO A 136 4.38 30.70 -8.46
N ARG A 137 5.26 29.84 -7.93
CA ARG A 137 5.53 28.49 -8.47
C ARG A 137 4.86 27.37 -7.66
N ARG A 138 3.74 27.67 -6.99
CA ARG A 138 3.02 26.72 -6.11
C ARG A 138 2.49 25.45 -6.78
N PHE A 139 2.55 25.35 -8.11
CA PHE A 139 2.17 24.17 -8.89
C PHE A 139 3.37 23.43 -9.49
N GLN A 140 4.60 23.85 -9.19
CA GLN A 140 5.84 23.27 -9.71
C GLN A 140 6.92 23.19 -8.61
N PRO A 141 6.94 22.11 -7.79
CA PRO A 141 6.02 20.97 -7.79
C PRO A 141 4.66 21.29 -7.17
N ALA A 142 3.72 20.34 -7.21
CA ALA A 142 2.45 20.44 -6.48
C ALA A 142 2.68 20.70 -4.98
N LEU A 143 1.65 21.15 -4.26
CA LEU A 143 1.79 21.45 -2.83
C LEU A 143 2.11 20.18 -2.02
N LEU A 144 1.23 19.18 -2.10
CA LEU A 144 1.35 17.90 -1.41
C LEU A 144 0.53 16.82 -2.12
N ASP A 145 0.77 15.57 -1.76
CA ASP A 145 0.01 14.42 -2.23
C ASP A 145 -1.11 14.04 -1.23
N LEU A 146 -2.32 13.83 -1.73
CA LEU A 146 -3.50 13.35 -0.99
C LEU A 146 -3.48 11.83 -0.77
N SER A 147 -2.65 11.10 -1.51
CA SER A 147 -2.49 9.65 -1.40
C SER A 147 -1.06 9.29 -0.98
N SER A 148 -0.89 8.08 -0.43
CA SER A 148 0.44 7.56 -0.10
C SER A 148 1.22 7.07 -1.33
N VAL A 149 0.59 7.02 -2.50
CA VAL A 149 1.26 6.65 -3.75
C VAL A 149 1.98 7.85 -4.35
N GLU A 150 3.28 7.69 -4.57
CA GLU A 150 4.17 8.77 -5.04
C GLU A 150 3.91 9.12 -6.52
N ASP A 151 4.07 10.41 -6.83
CA ASP A 151 4.14 10.96 -8.19
C ASP A 151 2.97 10.60 -9.12
N HIS A 152 1.79 10.40 -8.53
CA HIS A 152 0.55 10.21 -9.28
C HIS A 152 -0.19 11.55 -9.43
N ASN A 153 -0.19 12.11 -10.64
CA ASN A 153 -0.67 13.48 -10.90
C ASN A 153 -2.14 13.76 -10.55
N THR A 154 -2.98 12.71 -10.43
CA THR A 154 -4.37 12.85 -9.97
C THR A 154 -4.51 12.94 -8.46
N GLN A 155 -3.41 12.84 -7.70
CA GLN A 155 -3.42 12.77 -6.24
C GLN A 155 -2.88 14.05 -5.60
N TYR A 156 -2.77 15.16 -6.33
CA TYR A 156 -2.26 16.41 -5.77
C TYR A 156 -3.35 17.23 -5.10
N PHE A 157 -3.04 17.79 -3.93
CA PHE A 157 -3.90 18.76 -3.27
C PHE A 157 -3.68 20.17 -3.80
N ASN A 158 -4.78 20.91 -3.96
CA ASN A 158 -4.75 22.32 -4.30
C ASN A 158 -5.93 23.09 -3.71
N PHE A 159 -5.80 24.40 -3.64
CA PHE A 159 -6.84 25.32 -3.20
C PHE A 159 -6.73 26.66 -3.93
N MET A 160 -7.89 27.30 -4.16
CA MET A 160 -7.98 28.69 -4.60
C MET A 160 -7.82 29.65 -3.43
N GLU A 161 -7.44 30.89 -3.70
CA GLU A 161 -7.22 31.93 -2.69
C GLU A 161 -8.22 33.07 -2.89
N LEU A 162 -8.90 33.50 -1.83
CA LEU A 162 -9.85 34.62 -1.84
C LEU A 162 -9.64 35.53 -0.62
N PRO A 163 -9.93 36.84 -0.69
CA PRO A 163 -9.96 37.67 0.51
C PRO A 163 -11.12 37.25 1.42
N ALA A 164 -10.94 37.23 2.75
CA ALA A 164 -11.98 36.91 3.72
C ALA A 164 -13.22 37.82 3.58
N ALA A 165 -13.03 39.06 3.09
CA ALA A 165 -14.13 39.97 2.77
C ALA A 165 -15.13 39.41 1.72
N ALA A 166 -14.69 38.47 0.87
CA ALA A 166 -15.54 37.81 -0.12
C ALA A 166 -16.65 36.95 0.52
N LEU A 167 -16.49 36.53 1.78
CA LEU A 167 -17.49 35.75 2.52
C LEU A 167 -18.87 36.43 2.58
N LYS A 168 -18.91 37.77 2.52
CA LYS A 168 -20.17 38.53 2.48
C LYS A 168 -21.04 38.24 1.24
N PHE A 169 -20.43 37.77 0.17
CA PHE A 169 -21.09 37.47 -1.11
C PHE A 169 -21.20 35.97 -1.40
N MET A 170 -20.73 35.13 -0.48
CA MET A 170 -20.73 33.68 -0.61
C MET A 170 -21.94 33.06 0.09
N PRO A 171 -22.33 31.81 -0.25
CA PRO A 171 -23.29 31.05 0.54
C PRO A 171 -22.87 30.98 2.01
N LYS A 172 -23.85 30.90 2.91
CA LYS A 172 -23.58 30.76 4.35
C LYS A 172 -22.66 29.54 4.59
N PRO A 173 -21.51 29.70 5.25
CA PRO A 173 -20.63 28.58 5.57
C PRO A 173 -21.33 27.59 6.49
N VAL A 174 -21.06 26.30 6.29
CA VAL A 174 -21.40 25.21 7.22
C VAL A 174 -20.11 24.73 7.85
N PHE A 175 -19.96 24.89 9.16
CA PHE A 175 -18.73 24.53 9.85
C PHE A 175 -18.73 23.06 10.23
N VAL A 176 -17.65 22.34 9.88
CA VAL A 176 -17.39 20.98 10.33
C VAL A 176 -16.58 21.07 11.63
N PRO A 177 -17.16 20.71 12.80
CA PRO A 177 -16.51 20.84 14.10
C PRO A 177 -15.33 19.89 14.30
N ASP A 178 -15.43 18.70 13.71
CA ASP A 178 -14.50 17.60 13.95
C ASP A 178 -13.11 17.96 13.42
N VAL A 179 -12.06 17.47 14.10
CA VAL A 179 -10.72 17.48 13.50
C VAL A 179 -10.76 16.50 12.34
N THR A 180 -10.45 16.96 11.13
CA THR A 180 -10.53 16.10 9.94
C THR A 180 -9.17 15.69 9.41
N LEU A 181 -9.10 14.49 8.83
CA LEU A 181 -8.01 14.06 7.97
C LEU A 181 -8.54 13.95 6.55
N ILE A 182 -8.06 14.83 5.67
CA ILE A 182 -8.46 14.94 4.27
C ILE A 182 -7.41 14.24 3.40
N LEU A 183 -7.84 13.23 2.66
CA LEU A 183 -6.97 12.40 1.81
C LEU A 183 -7.74 11.84 0.61
N ASN A 184 -7.03 11.11 -0.26
CA ASN A 184 -7.61 10.29 -1.32
C ASN A 184 -7.27 8.82 -1.08
N ARG A 185 -8.29 7.96 -1.20
CA ARG A 185 -8.05 6.51 -1.35
C ARG A 185 -7.37 6.23 -2.70
N PHE A 186 -6.52 5.20 -2.77
CA PHE A 186 -5.78 4.90 -3.99
C PHE A 186 -6.45 3.87 -4.91
N ASN A 187 -7.07 2.81 -4.38
CA ASN A 187 -7.84 1.83 -5.16
C ASN A 187 -8.71 0.96 -4.23
N PRO A 188 -9.93 1.39 -3.87
CA PRO A 188 -10.77 0.81 -2.82
C PRO A 188 -11.40 -0.54 -3.21
N ASP A 189 -11.23 -0.98 -4.46
CA ASP A 189 -11.68 -2.28 -4.94
C ASP A 189 -10.60 -3.37 -4.78
N ASN A 190 -9.39 -3.00 -4.35
CA ASN A 190 -8.25 -3.91 -4.26
C ASN A 190 -7.70 -3.95 -2.85
N LEU A 191 -7.80 -5.12 -2.20
CA LEU A 191 -7.43 -5.30 -0.80
C LEU A 191 -5.99 -4.92 -0.49
N MET A 192 -5.05 -5.17 -1.41
CA MET A 192 -3.65 -4.82 -1.20
C MET A 192 -3.49 -3.30 -1.12
N HIS A 193 -4.09 -2.55 -2.05
CA HIS A 193 -4.09 -1.09 -2.02
C HIS A 193 -4.80 -0.53 -0.78
N ILE A 194 -5.94 -1.09 -0.40
CA ILE A 194 -6.67 -0.67 0.80
C ILE A 194 -5.77 -0.76 2.05
N PHE A 195 -5.08 -1.88 2.23
CA PHE A 195 -4.20 -2.05 3.40
C PHE A 195 -2.89 -1.27 3.28
N HIS A 196 -2.18 -1.40 2.16
CA HIS A 196 -0.84 -0.84 1.94
C HIS A 196 -0.86 0.67 1.70
N ASP A 197 -1.77 1.16 0.86
CA ASP A 197 -1.79 2.55 0.41
C ASP A 197 -2.76 3.43 1.20
N ASP A 198 -3.79 2.86 1.82
CA ASP A 198 -4.78 3.65 2.55
C ASP A 198 -4.69 3.44 4.08
N LEU A 199 -5.10 2.28 4.59
CA LEU A 199 -5.30 2.06 6.03
C LEU A 199 -4.01 2.20 6.85
N LEU A 200 -2.90 1.60 6.40
CA LEU A 200 -1.60 1.71 7.09
C LEU A 200 -1.09 3.17 7.12
N PRO A 201 -1.02 3.89 5.98
CA PRO A 201 -0.70 5.31 5.96
C PRO A 201 -1.63 6.19 6.81
N ILE A 202 -2.95 5.95 6.79
CA ILE A 202 -3.90 6.69 7.62
C ILE A 202 -3.61 6.45 9.10
N PHE A 203 -3.55 5.17 9.53
CA PHE A 203 -3.28 4.80 10.91
C PHE A 203 -1.98 5.43 11.43
N TYR A 204 -0.90 5.35 10.64
CA TYR A 204 0.37 5.95 11.01
C TYR A 204 0.26 7.47 11.07
N THR A 205 -0.34 8.12 10.08
CA THR A 205 -0.52 9.59 10.05
C THR A 205 -1.29 10.08 11.28
N MET A 206 -2.40 9.43 11.63
CA MET A 206 -3.18 9.74 12.84
C MET A 206 -2.33 9.64 14.10
N SER A 207 -1.46 8.62 14.21
CA SER A 207 -0.55 8.47 15.37
C SER A 207 0.50 9.59 15.52
N GLN A 208 0.77 10.37 14.46
CA GLN A 208 1.75 11.46 14.50
C GLN A 208 1.20 12.75 15.11
N TYR A 209 -0.12 12.90 15.19
CA TYR A 209 -0.78 14.13 15.65
C TYR A 209 -1.77 13.81 16.76
N SER A 210 -1.56 14.39 17.94
CA SER A 210 -2.32 14.07 19.16
C SER A 210 -3.82 14.39 19.09
N ASP A 211 -4.22 15.23 18.14
CA ASP A 211 -5.60 15.65 17.89
C ASP A 211 -6.24 14.91 16.69
N LEU A 212 -5.51 14.01 16.02
CA LEU A 212 -6.06 13.02 15.10
C LEU A 212 -6.29 11.69 15.85
N ASP A 213 -7.17 11.72 16.84
CA ASP A 213 -7.52 10.56 17.65
C ASP A 213 -8.69 9.76 17.03
N ASN A 214 -9.29 8.86 17.82
CA ASN A 214 -10.40 8.04 17.37
C ASN A 214 -11.71 8.82 17.16
N GLU A 215 -11.79 10.11 17.47
CA GLU A 215 -12.93 10.98 17.16
C GLU A 215 -12.65 11.89 15.95
N ALA A 216 -11.48 11.77 15.30
CA ALA A 216 -11.17 12.50 14.09
C ALA A 216 -11.95 11.97 12.88
N ARG A 217 -12.45 12.84 12.01
CA ARG A 217 -13.24 12.43 10.85
C ARG A 217 -12.38 12.28 9.59
N LEU A 218 -12.43 11.11 8.97
CA LEU A 218 -11.82 10.89 7.66
C LEU A 218 -12.67 11.54 6.56
N VAL A 219 -12.02 12.22 5.60
CA VAL A 219 -12.69 12.85 4.45
C VAL A 219 -11.97 12.45 3.18
N PHE A 220 -12.70 11.78 2.28
CA PHE A 220 -12.18 11.21 1.04
C PHE A 220 -12.58 12.07 -0.16
N MET A 221 -11.58 12.62 -0.87
CA MET A 221 -11.78 13.63 -1.92
C MET A 221 -11.67 13.10 -3.35
N GLU A 222 -11.45 11.79 -3.55
CA GLU A 222 -11.25 11.20 -4.87
C GLU A 222 -12.54 11.01 -5.69
N GLY A 223 -13.71 11.10 -5.05
CA GLY A 223 -15.02 10.98 -5.72
C GLY A 223 -15.52 9.55 -5.91
N TRP A 224 -14.90 8.56 -5.27
CA TRP A 224 -15.41 7.18 -5.28
C TRP A 224 -16.51 6.98 -4.24
N GLY A 225 -17.40 6.02 -4.52
CA GLY A 225 -18.38 5.53 -3.53
C GLY A 225 -17.71 4.76 -2.40
N GLU A 226 -18.50 4.18 -1.50
CA GLU A 226 -17.98 3.42 -0.36
C GLU A 226 -17.07 2.25 -0.81
N GLY A 227 -17.47 1.49 -1.81
CA GLY A 227 -16.73 0.31 -2.27
C GLY A 227 -16.90 -0.90 -1.33
N PRO A 228 -16.36 -2.08 -1.69
CA PRO A 228 -16.68 -3.35 -1.03
C PRO A 228 -16.11 -3.50 0.39
N HIS A 229 -15.10 -2.72 0.77
CA HIS A 229 -14.40 -2.84 2.05
C HIS A 229 -14.42 -1.54 2.87
N PHE A 230 -15.44 -0.70 2.67
CA PHE A 230 -15.52 0.60 3.32
C PHE A 230 -15.54 0.52 4.86
N ASP A 231 -16.10 -0.57 5.39
CA ASP A 231 -16.13 -0.83 6.83
C ASP A 231 -14.75 -0.84 7.49
N LEU A 232 -13.68 -1.14 6.75
CA LEU A 232 -12.33 -1.09 7.30
C LEU A 232 -11.89 0.33 7.67
N TYR A 233 -12.30 1.34 6.89
CA TYR A 233 -12.00 2.73 7.21
C TYR A 233 -12.78 3.19 8.44
N ARG A 234 -13.99 2.65 8.67
CA ARG A 234 -14.80 2.88 9.88
C ARG A 234 -14.15 2.32 11.16
N LEU A 235 -13.13 1.45 11.06
CA LEU A 235 -12.41 0.96 12.24
C LEU A 235 -11.43 1.99 12.82
N LEU A 236 -10.99 2.95 12.01
CA LEU A 236 -9.97 3.94 12.37
C LEU A 236 -10.53 5.09 13.24
N SER A 237 -11.84 5.32 13.18
CA SER A 237 -12.52 6.40 13.90
C SER A 237 -13.94 6.01 14.29
N SER A 238 -14.44 6.56 15.39
CA SER A 238 -15.85 6.50 15.79
C SER A 238 -16.74 7.35 14.88
N LYS A 239 -16.17 8.35 14.19
CA LYS A 239 -16.86 9.21 13.24
C LYS A 239 -17.01 8.52 11.90
N GLN A 240 -18.19 8.66 11.29
CA GLN A 240 -18.39 8.20 9.92
C GLN A 240 -17.52 8.99 8.95
N PRO A 241 -16.72 8.31 8.09
CA PRO A 241 -15.99 8.97 7.02
C PRO A 241 -16.94 9.72 6.07
N LEU A 242 -16.51 10.85 5.54
CA LEU A 242 -17.25 11.61 4.52
C LEU A 242 -16.65 11.38 3.13
N LEU A 243 -17.53 11.13 2.16
CA LEU A 243 -17.17 11.09 0.75
C LEU A 243 -17.41 12.47 0.11
N LYS A 244 -16.58 12.83 -0.87
CA LYS A 244 -16.72 14.08 -1.66
C LYS A 244 -18.16 14.35 -2.11
N GLU A 245 -18.84 13.35 -2.68
CA GLU A 245 -20.20 13.49 -3.19
C GLU A 245 -21.22 13.83 -2.08
N GLN A 246 -20.99 13.34 -0.86
CA GLN A 246 -21.85 13.60 0.29
C GLN A 246 -21.72 15.04 0.80
N LEU A 247 -20.60 15.73 0.53
CA LEU A 247 -20.38 17.10 0.99
C LEU A 247 -21.47 18.06 0.51
N ARG A 248 -21.97 17.85 -0.72
CA ARG A 248 -23.06 18.62 -1.34
C ARG A 248 -24.35 18.61 -0.52
N ASN A 249 -24.58 17.58 0.29
CA ASN A 249 -25.79 17.43 1.09
C ASN A 249 -25.78 18.30 2.35
N PHE A 250 -24.61 18.78 2.79
CA PHE A 250 -24.50 19.60 4.00
C PHE A 250 -24.62 21.10 3.71
N GLY A 251 -24.19 21.56 2.53
CA GLY A 251 -24.27 22.96 2.14
C GLY A 251 -23.39 23.29 0.94
N LYS A 252 -23.51 24.50 0.42
CA LYS A 252 -22.73 24.96 -0.76
C LYS A 252 -21.28 25.35 -0.42
N LEU A 253 -21.04 25.74 0.83
CA LEU A 253 -19.74 26.14 1.36
C LEU A 253 -19.53 25.45 2.69
N LEU A 254 -18.66 24.46 2.74
CA LEU A 254 -18.27 23.79 3.99
C LEU A 254 -16.96 24.38 4.47
N CYS A 255 -16.78 24.57 5.77
CA CYS A 255 -15.53 25.04 6.36
C CYS A 255 -15.09 24.13 7.50
N PHE A 256 -13.99 23.43 7.29
CA PHE A 256 -13.36 22.57 8.29
C PHE A 256 -12.66 23.45 9.31
N THR A 257 -13.13 23.45 10.56
CA THR A 257 -12.54 24.28 11.63
C THR A 257 -11.08 23.92 11.84
N LYS A 258 -10.74 22.64 11.72
CA LYS A 258 -9.38 22.11 11.78
C LYS A 258 -9.25 20.87 10.91
N SER A 259 -8.27 20.87 10.00
CA SER A 259 -8.05 19.75 9.08
C SER A 259 -6.56 19.48 8.86
N TYR A 260 -6.18 18.21 8.83
CA TYR A 260 -4.91 17.75 8.30
C TYR A 260 -5.12 17.27 6.87
N VAL A 261 -4.24 17.67 5.95
CA VAL A 261 -4.35 17.35 4.52
C VAL A 261 -3.08 16.65 4.07
N GLY A 262 -3.25 15.48 3.46
CA GLY A 262 -2.18 14.59 3.01
C GLY A 262 -1.93 13.40 3.93
N LEU A 263 -1.07 12.48 3.48
CA LEU A 263 -0.74 11.25 4.20
C LEU A 263 0.77 11.03 4.29
N SER A 264 1.18 10.41 5.39
CA SER A 264 2.54 9.91 5.55
C SER A 264 2.76 8.66 4.70
N LYS A 265 3.83 8.67 3.89
CA LYS A 265 4.24 7.52 3.07
C LYS A 265 5.17 6.55 3.80
N MET A 266 5.48 6.83 5.07
CA MET A 266 6.47 6.10 5.88
C MET A 266 6.23 4.59 5.89
N THR A 267 4.96 4.18 5.89
CA THR A 267 4.52 2.78 6.00
C THR A 267 4.46 2.01 4.68
N THR A 268 4.77 2.66 3.54
CA THR A 268 4.74 2.01 2.21
C THR A 268 6.07 1.35 1.88
N TRP A 269 6.03 0.18 1.23
CA TRP A 269 7.22 -0.60 0.86
C TRP A 269 7.28 -1.02 -0.61
N TYR A 270 6.18 -0.87 -1.34
CA TYR A 270 6.07 -1.26 -2.75
C TYR A 270 5.67 -0.07 -3.64
N GLN A 271 6.12 -0.07 -4.89
CA GLN A 271 5.70 0.88 -5.91
C GLN A 271 5.24 0.15 -7.18
N TYR A 272 4.18 0.67 -7.81
CA TYR A 272 3.44 -0.03 -8.88
C TYR A 272 3.95 0.26 -10.27
N GLY A 273 4.98 1.09 -10.40
CA GLY A 273 5.70 1.29 -11.63
C GLY A 273 5.16 2.35 -12.57
N PHE A 274 4.74 3.50 -12.02
CA PHE A 274 4.28 4.64 -12.82
C PHE A 274 5.39 5.32 -13.62
N VAL A 275 6.60 5.40 -13.06
CA VAL A 275 7.76 6.09 -13.67
C VAL A 275 8.89 5.11 -14.00
N GLN A 276 9.00 4.02 -13.25
CA GLN A 276 9.99 2.95 -13.41
C GLN A 276 9.28 1.60 -13.32
N PRO A 277 9.89 0.46 -13.66
CA PRO A 277 9.23 -0.83 -13.47
C PRO A 277 8.84 -1.08 -12.01
N GLN A 278 7.69 -1.74 -11.78
CA GLN A 278 7.16 -2.03 -10.45
C GLN A 278 8.13 -2.87 -9.60
N GLY A 279 8.07 -2.73 -8.28
CA GLY A 279 8.98 -3.39 -7.35
C GLY A 279 9.05 -2.76 -5.97
N ALA A 280 9.94 -3.28 -5.12
CA ALA A 280 10.22 -2.69 -3.81
C ALA A 280 10.69 -1.23 -3.93
N LYS A 281 10.31 -0.40 -2.96
CA LYS A 281 10.83 0.97 -2.86
C LYS A 281 12.32 0.95 -2.49
N ALA A 282 13.09 1.92 -3.00
CA ALA A 282 14.54 1.99 -2.73
C ALA A 282 14.85 2.35 -1.26
N ASN A 283 14.01 3.17 -0.64
CA ASN A 283 14.18 3.65 0.74
C ASN A 283 12.97 3.24 1.59
N ILE A 284 12.90 1.97 1.96
CA ILE A 284 11.85 1.46 2.85
C ILE A 284 12.19 1.87 4.29
N LEU A 285 11.31 2.65 4.91
CA LEU A 285 11.50 3.16 6.26
C LEU A 285 10.71 2.39 7.32
N VAL A 286 9.62 1.73 6.90
CA VAL A 286 8.79 0.89 7.76
C VAL A 286 9.49 -0.38 8.18
N SER A 287 9.23 -0.83 9.40
CA SER A 287 9.63 -2.14 9.91
C SER A 287 8.41 -3.01 10.18
N GLY A 288 8.65 -4.30 10.45
CA GLY A 288 7.60 -5.22 10.87
C GLY A 288 6.95 -4.83 12.20
N ASN A 289 7.56 -3.94 13.01
CA ASN A 289 6.94 -3.47 14.24
C ASN A 289 5.73 -2.58 13.96
N GLU A 290 5.85 -1.58 13.07
CA GLU A 290 4.72 -0.71 12.71
C GLU A 290 3.59 -1.53 12.07
N ILE A 291 3.95 -2.48 11.18
CA ILE A 291 2.99 -3.40 10.56
C ILE A 291 2.25 -4.22 11.60
N ARG A 292 2.96 -4.79 12.58
CA ARG A 292 2.35 -5.62 13.63
C ARG A 292 1.52 -4.79 14.61
N GLN A 293 1.88 -3.55 14.89
CA GLN A 293 1.06 -2.63 15.68
C GLN A 293 -0.28 -2.34 14.99
N PHE A 294 -0.23 -2.03 13.70
CA PHE A 294 -1.43 -1.86 12.89
C PHE A 294 -2.27 -3.14 12.82
N ALA A 295 -1.66 -4.31 12.58
CA ALA A 295 -2.37 -5.58 12.54
C ALA A 295 -3.09 -5.87 13.87
N SER A 296 -2.44 -5.62 15.02
CA SER A 296 -3.05 -5.75 16.35
C SER A 296 -4.21 -4.79 16.54
N PHE A 297 -4.07 -3.53 16.12
CA PHE A 297 -5.15 -2.54 16.18
C PHE A 297 -6.38 -3.00 15.39
N ILE A 298 -6.20 -3.48 14.16
CA ILE A 298 -7.30 -3.97 13.32
C ILE A 298 -7.96 -5.21 13.95
N MET A 299 -7.16 -6.17 14.45
CA MET A 299 -7.72 -7.35 15.12
C MET A 299 -8.53 -6.98 16.37
N GLU A 300 -8.05 -6.03 17.17
CA GLU A 300 -8.78 -5.51 18.34
C GLU A 300 -10.13 -4.90 17.92
N LYS A 301 -10.14 -4.04 16.91
CA LYS A 301 -11.37 -3.41 16.39
C LYS A 301 -12.36 -4.41 15.79
N LEU A 302 -11.87 -5.54 15.31
CA LEU A 302 -12.69 -6.65 14.80
C LEU A 302 -13.08 -7.67 15.89
N ASN A 303 -12.74 -7.42 17.16
CA ASN A 303 -12.94 -8.34 18.29
C ASN A 303 -12.31 -9.74 18.04
N ILE A 304 -11.16 -9.77 17.38
CA ILE A 304 -10.40 -10.98 17.11
C ILE A 304 -9.37 -11.12 18.24
N THR A 305 -9.57 -12.13 19.09
CA THR A 305 -8.58 -12.53 20.08
C THR A 305 -7.75 -13.66 19.51
N ARG A 306 -6.44 -13.60 19.75
CA ARG A 306 -5.58 -14.77 19.50
C ARG A 306 -5.83 -15.74 20.63
N GLU A 307 -6.55 -16.82 20.35
CA GLU A 307 -6.54 -17.96 21.24
C GLU A 307 -5.11 -18.49 21.30
N GLU A 308 -4.59 -18.70 22.51
CA GLU A 308 -3.34 -19.46 22.68
C GLU A 308 -3.66 -20.89 22.24
N SER A 309 -3.44 -21.18 20.95
CA SER A 309 -3.56 -22.53 20.44
C SER A 309 -2.62 -23.41 21.28
N PRO A 310 -3.08 -24.54 21.83
CA PRO A 310 -2.16 -25.51 22.41
C PRO A 310 -1.09 -25.85 21.36
N GLU A 311 0.14 -26.13 21.79
CA GLU A 311 1.33 -26.34 20.94
C GLU A 311 1.17 -27.38 19.79
N ASN A 312 0.01 -28.05 19.70
CA ASN A 312 -0.32 -29.11 18.75
C ASN A 312 -1.40 -28.77 17.69
N ASP A 313 -1.96 -27.56 17.63
CA ASP A 313 -2.92 -27.17 16.57
C ASP A 313 -2.26 -26.30 15.48
N GLU A 314 -1.13 -26.75 14.92
CA GLU A 314 -0.57 -26.14 13.70
C GLU A 314 -1.46 -26.46 12.49
N TYR A 315 -1.83 -25.45 11.70
CA TYR A 315 -2.61 -25.63 10.47
C TYR A 315 -2.11 -24.76 9.32
N ILE A 316 -2.44 -25.23 8.11
CA ILE A 316 -2.17 -24.58 6.83
C ILE A 316 -3.47 -23.94 6.35
N VAL A 317 -3.39 -22.70 5.90
CA VAL A 317 -4.48 -22.00 5.24
C VAL A 317 -4.19 -21.95 3.74
N VAL A 318 -5.13 -22.42 2.93
CA VAL A 318 -5.09 -22.33 1.47
C VAL A 318 -6.14 -21.32 1.03
N PHE A 319 -5.72 -20.28 0.32
CA PHE A 319 -6.61 -19.23 -0.15
C PHE A 319 -7.20 -19.62 -1.51
N SER A 320 -8.50 -19.94 -1.52
CA SER A 320 -9.26 -20.32 -2.71
C SER A 320 -9.78 -19.09 -3.47
N ARG A 321 -10.14 -19.28 -4.75
CA ARG A 321 -10.67 -18.26 -5.65
C ARG A 321 -11.72 -18.86 -6.57
N SER A 322 -12.73 -18.06 -6.93
CA SER A 322 -13.82 -18.51 -7.83
C SER A 322 -13.83 -17.81 -9.20
N ILE A 323 -13.09 -16.72 -9.38
CA ILE A 323 -13.22 -15.83 -10.56
C ILE A 323 -12.02 -15.88 -11.52
N ASN A 324 -10.81 -15.72 -11.01
CA ASN A 324 -9.57 -15.71 -11.79
C ASN A 324 -8.41 -16.24 -10.96
N ARG A 325 -7.34 -16.70 -11.62
CA ARG A 325 -6.16 -17.29 -10.96
C ARG A 325 -6.55 -18.45 -10.05
N LEU A 326 -7.39 -19.34 -10.56
CA LEU A 326 -7.84 -20.53 -9.84
C LEU A 326 -6.69 -21.53 -9.70
N ILE A 327 -6.69 -22.27 -8.60
CA ILE A 327 -5.88 -23.50 -8.46
C ILE A 327 -6.75 -24.65 -8.98
N LEU A 328 -6.46 -25.15 -10.18
CA LEU A 328 -7.33 -26.11 -10.88
C LEU A 328 -7.43 -27.48 -10.18
N ASN A 329 -6.40 -27.86 -9.41
CA ASN A 329 -6.32 -29.08 -8.62
C ASN A 329 -6.28 -28.79 -7.11
N GLU A 330 -7.08 -27.81 -6.65
CA GLU A 330 -7.08 -27.35 -5.26
C GLU A 330 -7.27 -28.48 -4.23
N ALA A 331 -8.20 -29.40 -4.49
CA ALA A 331 -8.45 -30.54 -3.59
C ALA A 331 -7.24 -31.47 -3.45
N GLU A 332 -6.53 -31.75 -4.55
CA GLU A 332 -5.30 -32.55 -4.53
C GLU A 332 -4.19 -31.83 -3.76
N LEU A 333 -4.07 -30.52 -3.96
CA LEU A 333 -3.10 -29.68 -3.26
C LEU A 333 -3.34 -29.69 -1.75
N ILE A 334 -4.58 -29.50 -1.30
CA ILE A 334 -4.95 -29.49 0.12
C ILE A 334 -4.59 -30.84 0.77
N LEU A 335 -4.94 -31.95 0.13
CA LEU A 335 -4.64 -33.29 0.62
C LEU A 335 -3.13 -33.53 0.71
N ALA A 336 -2.38 -33.13 -0.31
CA ALA A 336 -0.93 -33.29 -0.33
C ALA A 336 -0.23 -32.44 0.74
N LEU A 337 -0.67 -31.19 0.94
CA LEU A 337 -0.14 -30.32 2.00
C LEU A 337 -0.41 -30.90 3.39
N ALA A 338 -1.64 -31.36 3.64
CA ALA A 338 -2.00 -31.97 4.91
C ALA A 338 -1.17 -33.23 5.20
N GLN A 339 -0.95 -34.07 4.19
CA GLN A 339 -0.15 -35.29 4.30
C GLN A 339 1.35 -35.01 4.48
N GLU A 340 1.94 -34.10 3.70
CA GLU A 340 3.37 -33.81 3.78
C GLU A 340 3.76 -33.21 5.13
N PHE A 341 2.95 -32.26 5.64
CA PHE A 341 3.30 -31.51 6.84
C PHE A 341 2.62 -32.01 8.11
N GLN A 342 1.74 -33.00 8.01
CA GLN A 342 0.96 -33.54 9.14
C GLN A 342 0.18 -32.45 9.90
N MET A 343 -0.35 -31.48 9.14
CA MET A 343 -1.13 -30.35 9.64
C MET A 343 -2.55 -30.39 9.06
N LYS A 344 -3.51 -29.85 9.78
CA LYS A 344 -4.85 -29.58 9.19
C LYS A 344 -4.68 -28.55 8.08
N ALA A 345 -5.36 -28.75 6.95
CA ALA A 345 -5.42 -27.77 5.87
C ALA A 345 -6.84 -27.19 5.79
N ILE A 346 -6.96 -25.88 5.88
CA ILE A 346 -8.21 -25.12 5.92
C ILE A 346 -8.26 -24.22 4.69
N THR A 347 -9.40 -24.17 4.01
CA THR A 347 -9.61 -23.25 2.89
C THR A 347 -10.31 -21.98 3.35
N VAL A 348 -9.92 -20.84 2.77
CA VAL A 348 -10.61 -19.57 2.93
C VAL A 348 -10.80 -18.91 1.57
N SER A 349 -11.88 -18.14 1.40
CA SER A 349 -12.23 -17.44 0.16
C SER A 349 -12.92 -16.12 0.50
N LEU A 350 -12.63 -15.06 -0.26
CA LEU A 350 -13.28 -13.75 -0.11
C LEU A 350 -14.76 -13.77 -0.54
N GLU A 351 -15.15 -14.75 -1.36
CA GLU A 351 -16.51 -14.93 -1.85
C GLU A 351 -17.41 -15.66 -0.86
N GLU A 352 -16.82 -16.53 -0.03
CA GLU A 352 -17.55 -17.37 0.93
C GLU A 352 -17.44 -16.89 2.38
N HIS A 353 -16.35 -16.19 2.72
CA HIS A 353 -16.05 -15.77 4.11
C HIS A 353 -15.91 -14.26 4.20
N SER A 354 -16.33 -13.69 5.32
CA SER A 354 -16.05 -12.29 5.63
C SER A 354 -14.55 -12.08 5.87
N LEU A 355 -14.07 -10.87 5.61
CA LEU A 355 -12.66 -10.54 5.86
C LEU A 355 -12.26 -10.72 7.34
N ALA A 356 -13.17 -10.47 8.28
CA ALA A 356 -12.91 -10.69 9.70
C ALA A 356 -12.70 -12.18 10.04
N GLU A 357 -13.48 -13.08 9.43
CA GLU A 357 -13.28 -14.54 9.58
C GLU A 357 -11.95 -14.97 8.96
N ILE A 358 -11.61 -14.47 7.77
CA ILE A 358 -10.33 -14.74 7.12
C ILE A 358 -9.17 -14.28 7.98
N ILE A 359 -9.22 -13.05 8.53
CA ILE A 359 -8.18 -12.52 9.42
C ILE A 359 -8.07 -13.39 10.68
N ARG A 360 -9.19 -13.80 11.27
CA ARG A 360 -9.19 -14.68 12.45
C ARG A 360 -8.46 -15.99 12.16
N VAL A 361 -8.79 -16.66 11.06
CA VAL A 361 -8.17 -17.93 10.64
C VAL A 361 -6.68 -17.71 10.30
N ILE A 362 -6.32 -16.64 9.59
CA ILE A 362 -4.92 -16.38 9.24
C ILE A 362 -4.09 -16.01 10.46
N SER A 363 -4.67 -15.35 11.46
CA SER A 363 -3.95 -14.85 12.65
C SER A 363 -3.34 -15.96 13.53
N GLY A 364 -3.81 -17.20 13.38
CA GLY A 364 -3.31 -18.39 14.06
C GLY A 364 -2.66 -19.43 13.13
N ALA A 365 -2.55 -19.15 11.83
CA ALA A 365 -2.03 -20.10 10.85
C ALA A 365 -0.50 -20.24 10.91
N SER A 366 -0.01 -21.47 10.73
CA SER A 366 1.44 -21.75 10.61
C SER A 366 1.94 -21.53 9.18
N VAL A 367 1.09 -21.78 8.19
CA VAL A 367 1.39 -21.59 6.76
C VAL A 367 0.20 -20.96 6.06
N LEU A 368 0.44 -19.95 5.24
CA LEU A 368 -0.53 -19.39 4.28
C LEU A 368 -0.07 -19.69 2.86
N VAL A 369 -0.89 -20.39 2.08
CA VAL A 369 -0.66 -20.70 0.66
C VAL A 369 -1.68 -19.96 -0.19
N SER A 370 -1.23 -19.18 -1.18
CA SER A 370 -2.13 -18.47 -2.09
C SER A 370 -1.48 -18.20 -3.43
N MET A 371 -2.29 -18.20 -4.50
CA MET A 371 -1.94 -17.57 -5.76
C MET A 371 -1.66 -16.07 -5.56
N HIS A 372 -0.66 -15.54 -6.28
CA HIS A 372 -0.30 -14.13 -6.31
C HIS A 372 -1.55 -13.27 -6.53
N GLY A 373 -1.67 -12.19 -5.77
CA GLY A 373 -2.74 -11.19 -5.92
C GLY A 373 -3.11 -10.52 -4.61
N ALA A 374 -4.10 -9.63 -4.65
CA ALA A 374 -4.39 -8.67 -3.58
C ALA A 374 -4.65 -9.29 -2.20
N GLN A 375 -5.27 -10.48 -2.15
CA GLN A 375 -5.63 -11.14 -0.90
C GLN A 375 -4.43 -11.54 -0.03
N LEU A 376 -3.24 -11.71 -0.61
CA LEU A 376 -2.03 -12.06 0.15
C LEU A 376 -1.59 -10.96 1.13
N ILE A 377 -2.16 -9.75 1.04
CA ILE A 377 -1.95 -8.70 2.05
C ILE A 377 -2.48 -9.11 3.44
N THR A 378 -3.37 -10.10 3.53
CA THR A 378 -3.77 -10.65 4.84
C THR A 378 -2.61 -11.34 5.58
N SER A 379 -1.48 -11.59 4.91
CA SER A 379 -0.24 -12.04 5.56
C SER A 379 0.28 -11.08 6.64
N LEU A 380 -0.15 -9.81 6.67
CA LEU A 380 0.10 -8.87 7.76
C LEU A 380 -0.32 -9.43 9.14
N PHE A 381 -1.33 -10.30 9.16
CA PHE A 381 -1.91 -10.87 10.38
C PHE A 381 -1.23 -12.16 10.85
N LEU A 382 -0.35 -12.74 10.03
CA LEU A 382 0.36 -13.99 10.36
C LEU A 382 1.21 -13.85 11.65
N PRO A 383 1.26 -14.91 12.47
CA PRO A 383 2.13 -14.94 13.64
C PRO A 383 3.61 -14.95 13.23
N ARG A 384 4.50 -14.58 14.16
CA ARG A 384 5.95 -14.68 13.94
C ARG A 384 6.35 -16.14 13.74
N GLY A 385 7.24 -16.40 12.78
CA GLY A 385 7.68 -17.74 12.42
C GLY A 385 6.72 -18.51 11.51
N ALA A 386 5.57 -17.93 11.14
CA ALA A 386 4.71 -18.51 10.11
C ALA A 386 5.34 -18.37 8.72
N ALA A 387 4.91 -19.23 7.80
CA ALA A 387 5.34 -19.19 6.42
C ALA A 387 4.25 -18.67 5.48
N MET A 388 4.65 -17.85 4.52
CA MET A 388 3.84 -17.41 3.40
C MET A 388 4.38 -18.03 2.12
N VAL A 389 3.55 -18.82 1.46
CA VAL A 389 3.83 -19.53 0.22
C VAL A 389 3.03 -18.87 -0.90
N GLU A 390 3.75 -18.14 -1.74
CA GLU A 390 3.20 -17.39 -2.85
C GLU A 390 3.37 -18.15 -4.16
N LEU A 391 2.26 -18.44 -4.83
CA LEU A 391 2.21 -19.18 -6.08
C LEU A 391 2.06 -18.22 -7.27
N PHE A 392 2.91 -18.34 -8.28
CA PHE A 392 2.90 -17.50 -9.48
C PHE A 392 2.44 -18.29 -10.71
N PRO A 393 1.54 -17.73 -11.54
CA PRO A 393 1.18 -18.31 -12.83
C PRO A 393 2.38 -18.44 -13.78
N TYR A 394 2.17 -19.14 -14.89
CA TYR A 394 3.19 -19.29 -15.91
C TYR A 394 3.67 -17.94 -16.47
N ALA A 395 4.94 -17.88 -16.86
CA ALA A 395 5.62 -16.68 -17.36
C ALA A 395 5.72 -15.50 -16.37
N VAL A 396 5.14 -15.58 -15.17
CA VAL A 396 5.25 -14.52 -14.17
C VAL A 396 6.49 -14.76 -13.29
N ASN A 397 7.46 -13.86 -13.35
CA ASN A 397 8.71 -13.97 -12.59
C ASN A 397 8.55 -13.44 -11.14
N PRO A 398 8.73 -14.29 -10.10
CA PRO A 398 8.63 -13.87 -8.69
C PRO A 398 9.63 -12.80 -8.26
N GLU A 399 10.72 -12.59 -9.01
CA GLU A 399 11.72 -11.54 -8.74
C GLU A 399 11.25 -10.15 -9.17
N HIS A 400 10.23 -10.05 -10.02
CA HIS A 400 9.72 -8.77 -10.55
C HIS A 400 8.52 -8.24 -9.75
N TYR A 401 7.73 -9.11 -9.13
CA TYR A 401 6.49 -8.75 -8.43
C TYR A 401 6.59 -9.16 -6.96
N THR A 402 7.27 -8.33 -6.16
CA THR A 402 7.75 -8.69 -4.82
C THR A 402 7.04 -8.00 -3.63
N PRO A 403 5.77 -7.53 -3.68
CA PRO A 403 5.18 -6.80 -2.55
C PRO A 403 5.18 -7.64 -1.27
N TYR A 404 4.87 -8.94 -1.37
CA TYR A 404 4.77 -9.83 -0.21
C TYR A 404 6.13 -10.39 0.23
N ARG A 405 7.05 -10.63 -0.71
CA ARG A 405 8.46 -10.90 -0.36
C ARG A 405 9.07 -9.76 0.44
N THR A 406 8.86 -8.52 -0.01
CA THR A 406 9.35 -7.33 0.67
C THR A 406 8.72 -7.20 2.06
N LEU A 407 7.41 -7.38 2.18
CA LEU A 407 6.71 -7.42 3.47
C LEU A 407 7.32 -8.45 4.43
N ALA A 408 7.47 -9.70 4.00
CA ALA A 408 8.04 -10.77 4.81
C ALA A 408 9.49 -10.50 5.24
N SER A 409 10.23 -9.73 4.42
CA SER A 409 11.62 -9.37 4.66
C SER A 409 11.79 -8.10 5.51
N LEU A 410 10.71 -7.41 5.87
CA LEU A 410 10.82 -6.22 6.73
C LEU A 410 11.41 -6.60 8.10
N PRO A 411 12.35 -5.81 8.65
CA PRO A 411 12.93 -6.08 9.96
C PRO A 411 11.87 -6.22 11.05
N GLY A 412 11.85 -7.35 11.76
CA GLY A 412 10.85 -7.62 12.82
C GLY A 412 9.52 -8.18 12.33
N MET A 413 9.35 -8.38 11.01
CA MET A 413 8.18 -9.08 10.49
C MET A 413 8.30 -10.59 10.67
N ASP A 414 9.49 -11.16 10.67
CA ASP A 414 9.77 -12.56 11.06
C ASP A 414 8.84 -13.59 10.38
N LEU A 415 8.63 -13.47 9.06
CA LEU A 415 7.90 -14.45 8.26
C LEU A 415 8.86 -15.21 7.36
N HIS A 416 8.59 -16.51 7.17
CA HIS A 416 9.28 -17.29 6.15
C HIS A 416 8.59 -17.09 4.81
N TYR A 417 9.32 -16.58 3.81
CA TYR A 417 8.78 -16.39 2.47
C TYR A 417 9.20 -17.54 1.55
N VAL A 418 8.23 -18.08 0.82
CA VAL A 418 8.42 -19.09 -0.21
C VAL A 418 7.73 -18.63 -1.48
N ALA A 419 8.45 -18.63 -2.60
CA ALA A 419 7.86 -18.42 -3.93
C ALA A 419 7.91 -19.71 -4.73
N TRP A 420 6.79 -20.06 -5.34
CA TRP A 420 6.71 -21.12 -6.35
C TRP A 420 6.16 -20.52 -7.65
N ARG A 421 6.73 -20.90 -8.78
CA ARG A 421 6.29 -20.44 -10.10
C ARG A 421 5.92 -21.65 -10.94
N ASN A 422 4.79 -21.58 -11.63
CA ASN A 422 4.49 -22.56 -12.66
C ASN A 422 5.45 -22.39 -13.85
N THR A 423 6.25 -23.41 -14.14
CA THR A 423 7.17 -23.45 -15.28
C THR A 423 6.64 -24.29 -16.45
N ILE A 424 5.48 -24.94 -16.27
CA ILE A 424 4.85 -25.84 -17.24
C ILE A 424 3.69 -25.11 -17.91
N GLU A 425 3.80 -24.87 -19.21
CA GLU A 425 2.79 -24.09 -19.95
C GLU A 425 1.44 -24.81 -20.00
N GLU A 426 1.46 -26.14 -20.16
CA GLU A 426 0.29 -27.02 -20.21
C GLU A 426 -0.53 -27.02 -18.91
N ASN A 427 0.09 -26.59 -17.81
CA ASN A 427 -0.57 -26.41 -16.52
C ASN A 427 -1.25 -25.04 -16.38
N SER A 428 -1.37 -24.27 -17.46
CA SER A 428 -1.96 -22.93 -17.45
C SER A 428 -3.18 -22.83 -18.36
N VAL A 429 -4.24 -22.20 -17.87
CA VAL A 429 -5.44 -21.89 -18.67
C VAL A 429 -5.57 -20.37 -18.76
N ALA A 430 -5.38 -19.85 -19.98
CA ALA A 430 -5.58 -18.43 -20.28
C ALA A 430 -6.95 -18.17 -20.89
N PHE A 431 -7.38 -16.89 -20.88
CA PHE A 431 -8.71 -16.47 -21.34
C PHE A 431 -8.63 -15.29 -22.33
N PRO A 432 -8.17 -15.51 -23.56
CA PRO A 432 -7.91 -14.44 -24.53
C PRO A 432 -9.17 -13.63 -24.91
N ASP A 433 -10.36 -14.23 -24.79
CA ASP A 433 -11.64 -13.61 -25.15
C ASP A 433 -12.27 -12.73 -24.04
N ARG A 434 -11.67 -12.69 -22.84
CA ARG A 434 -12.17 -11.82 -21.75
C ARG A 434 -11.96 -10.33 -22.07
N PRO A 435 -12.55 -9.41 -21.30
CA PRO A 435 -12.13 -8.01 -21.33
C PRO A 435 -10.64 -7.86 -21.04
N TRP A 436 -10.02 -6.79 -21.56
CA TRP A 436 -8.58 -6.57 -21.43
C TRP A 436 -8.13 -6.46 -19.97
N GLU A 437 -8.96 -5.85 -19.11
CA GLU A 437 -8.74 -5.74 -17.67
C GLU A 437 -8.74 -7.09 -16.92
N GLN A 438 -9.19 -8.16 -17.59
CA GLN A 438 -9.22 -9.54 -17.10
C GLN A 438 -8.29 -10.47 -17.93
N GLY A 439 -7.35 -9.89 -18.67
CA GLY A 439 -6.31 -10.63 -19.40
C GLY A 439 -6.66 -11.04 -20.83
N GLY A 440 -7.77 -10.55 -21.39
CA GLY A 440 -8.09 -10.82 -22.79
C GLY A 440 -7.25 -9.99 -23.77
N ILE A 441 -6.91 -10.60 -24.91
CA ILE A 441 -5.99 -10.03 -25.91
C ILE A 441 -6.63 -9.90 -27.30
N VAL A 442 -7.88 -10.32 -27.50
CA VAL A 442 -8.60 -10.24 -28.79
C VAL A 442 -8.70 -8.82 -29.36
N HIS A 443 -8.63 -7.81 -28.49
CA HIS A 443 -8.65 -6.40 -28.88
C HIS A 443 -7.34 -5.90 -29.53
N LEU A 444 -6.25 -6.68 -29.44
CA LEU A 444 -4.95 -6.36 -30.03
C LEU A 444 -4.87 -6.89 -31.47
N ASP A 445 -3.90 -6.43 -32.25
CA ASP A 445 -3.63 -7.01 -33.56
C ASP A 445 -3.09 -8.44 -33.46
N ALA A 446 -3.16 -9.19 -34.57
CA ALA A 446 -2.79 -10.60 -34.59
C ALA A 446 -1.29 -10.84 -34.30
N GLU A 447 -0.43 -9.89 -34.67
CA GLU A 447 1.02 -9.99 -34.46
C GLU A 447 1.35 -9.89 -32.97
N GLU A 448 0.75 -8.92 -32.28
CA GLU A 448 0.91 -8.73 -30.84
C GLU A 448 0.31 -9.88 -30.04
N GLN A 449 -0.85 -10.40 -30.47
CA GLN A 449 -1.43 -11.62 -29.89
C GLN A 449 -0.46 -12.81 -30.00
N GLU A 450 0.11 -13.04 -31.19
CA GLU A 450 1.06 -14.11 -31.42
C GLU A 450 2.36 -13.93 -30.61
N ARG A 451 2.84 -12.68 -30.49
CA ARG A 451 3.99 -12.34 -29.64
C ARG A 451 3.73 -12.66 -28.17
N ILE A 452 2.59 -12.27 -27.63
CA ILE A 452 2.19 -12.54 -26.24
C ILE A 452 2.07 -14.04 -25.99
N LEU A 453 1.42 -14.79 -26.89
CA LEU A 453 1.24 -16.23 -26.78
C LEU A 453 2.58 -16.98 -26.77
N LYS A 454 3.55 -16.57 -27.60
CA LYS A 454 4.89 -17.18 -27.66
C LYS A 454 5.82 -16.79 -26.51
N SER A 455 5.51 -15.74 -25.77
CA SER A 455 6.37 -15.27 -24.68
C SER A 455 6.42 -16.27 -23.52
N LYS A 456 7.62 -16.48 -22.96
CA LYS A 456 7.85 -17.41 -21.84
C LYS A 456 8.07 -16.69 -20.50
N GLU A 457 8.21 -15.38 -20.54
CA GLU A 457 8.40 -14.57 -19.35
C GLU A 457 7.96 -13.13 -19.61
N VAL A 458 7.14 -12.59 -18.70
CA VAL A 458 6.71 -11.19 -18.79
C VAL A 458 7.90 -10.27 -18.51
N PRO A 459 8.28 -9.39 -19.46
CA PRO A 459 9.34 -8.43 -19.24
C PRO A 459 8.95 -7.40 -18.19
N ARG A 460 9.95 -6.76 -17.59
CA ARG A 460 9.73 -5.59 -16.73
C ARG A 460 9.00 -4.52 -17.54
N HIS A 461 7.95 -3.96 -16.94
CA HIS A 461 7.06 -3.03 -17.62
C HIS A 461 6.58 -1.95 -16.65
N LEU A 462 6.10 -0.85 -17.22
CA LEU A 462 5.40 0.20 -16.48
C LEU A 462 3.93 -0.18 -16.25
N CYS A 463 3.38 0.33 -15.17
CA CYS A 463 1.96 0.19 -14.83
C CYS A 463 1.05 0.78 -15.91
N CYS A 464 -0.22 0.39 -16.03
CA CYS A 464 -0.93 -0.72 -15.39
C CYS A 464 -1.69 -1.55 -16.43
N ARG A 465 -1.42 -1.29 -17.71
CA ARG A 465 -2.20 -1.76 -18.85
C ARG A 465 -1.37 -2.60 -19.82
N ASN A 466 -0.25 -3.15 -19.33
CA ASN A 466 0.58 -4.02 -20.15
C ASN A 466 -0.21 -5.30 -20.48
N PRO A 467 -0.53 -5.57 -21.76
CA PRO A 467 -1.42 -6.66 -22.13
C PRO A 467 -0.81 -8.04 -21.84
N GLU A 468 0.50 -8.20 -22.01
CA GLU A 468 1.21 -9.44 -21.73
C GLU A 468 1.17 -9.80 -20.24
N TRP A 469 1.41 -8.81 -19.38
CA TRP A 469 1.24 -8.95 -17.93
C TRP A 469 -0.17 -9.39 -17.57
N LEU A 470 -1.19 -8.69 -18.07
CA LEU A 470 -2.59 -9.00 -17.77
C LEU A 470 -2.97 -10.41 -18.27
N PHE A 471 -2.51 -10.77 -19.47
CA PHE A 471 -2.73 -12.10 -20.04
C PHE A 471 -2.12 -13.21 -19.17
N ARG A 472 -0.88 -13.04 -18.69
CA ARG A 472 -0.17 -14.05 -17.89
C ARG A 472 -0.60 -14.08 -16.43
N ILE A 473 -0.83 -12.93 -15.80
CA ILE A 473 -1.19 -12.91 -14.38
C ILE A 473 -2.58 -13.48 -14.12
N TYR A 474 -3.55 -13.35 -15.05
CA TYR A 474 -4.92 -13.86 -14.84
C TYR A 474 -5.14 -15.32 -15.24
N GLN A 475 -4.07 -16.06 -15.57
CA GLN A 475 -4.17 -17.48 -15.91
C GLN A 475 -4.56 -18.31 -14.69
N ASP A 476 -5.43 -19.30 -14.89
CA ASP A 476 -5.66 -20.36 -13.91
C ASP A 476 -4.53 -21.38 -14.00
N THR A 477 -4.19 -21.99 -12.87
CA THR A 477 -2.98 -22.83 -12.75
C THR A 477 -3.32 -24.19 -12.16
N LYS A 478 -2.90 -25.25 -12.84
CA LYS A 478 -2.75 -26.57 -12.24
C LYS A 478 -1.39 -26.62 -11.54
N VAL A 479 -1.39 -26.75 -10.23
CA VAL A 479 -0.15 -26.74 -9.43
C VAL A 479 0.54 -28.09 -9.57
N ASP A 480 1.82 -28.07 -9.94
CA ASP A 480 2.69 -29.23 -9.80
C ASP A 480 3.05 -29.40 -8.32
N ILE A 481 2.29 -30.28 -7.66
CA ILE A 481 2.35 -30.51 -6.22
C ILE A 481 3.76 -30.94 -5.80
N GLN A 482 4.42 -31.81 -6.56
CA GLN A 482 5.73 -32.32 -6.17
C GLN A 482 6.78 -31.20 -6.18
N SER A 483 6.79 -30.38 -7.25
CA SER A 483 7.65 -29.20 -7.35
C SER A 483 7.39 -28.20 -6.22
N LEU A 484 6.12 -27.95 -5.87
CA LEU A 484 5.76 -27.06 -4.77
C LEU A 484 6.27 -27.59 -3.41
N LEU A 485 6.02 -28.87 -3.11
CA LEU A 485 6.44 -29.48 -1.85
C LEU A 485 7.97 -29.48 -1.71
N GLU A 486 8.72 -29.67 -2.80
CA GLU A 486 10.18 -29.59 -2.80
C GLU A 486 10.69 -28.22 -2.36
N VAL A 487 10.12 -27.14 -2.92
CA VAL A 487 10.47 -25.76 -2.54
C VAL A 487 10.06 -25.47 -1.10
N MET A 488 8.87 -25.91 -0.68
CA MET A 488 8.40 -25.72 0.70
C MET A 488 9.26 -26.46 1.73
N ARG A 489 9.72 -27.68 1.45
CA ARG A 489 10.59 -28.45 2.36
C ARG A 489 11.92 -27.73 2.64
N GLN A 490 12.51 -27.09 1.62
CA GLN A 490 13.78 -26.39 1.78
C GLN A 490 13.67 -25.25 2.79
N THR A 491 12.53 -24.56 2.84
CA THR A 491 12.30 -23.42 3.74
C THR A 491 11.67 -23.82 5.08
N LEU A 492 10.80 -24.83 5.11
CA LEU A 492 10.06 -25.22 6.33
C LEU A 492 10.82 -26.22 7.22
N LYS A 493 11.76 -27.02 6.69
CA LYS A 493 12.57 -27.95 7.50
C LYS A 493 13.66 -27.26 8.31
N SER A 494 14.01 -26.01 7.98
CA SER A 494 14.92 -25.19 8.79
C SER A 494 14.20 -24.58 9.99
N LYS A 495 13.45 -25.35 10.80
CA LYS A 495 12.85 -24.86 12.06
C LYS A 495 13.96 -24.61 13.10
N PRO A 496 14.38 -23.37 13.44
CA PRO A 496 14.72 -23.12 14.82
C PRO A 496 13.39 -23.17 15.60
N SER A 497 13.34 -23.98 16.66
CA SER A 497 12.25 -24.03 17.64
C SER A 497 11.70 -22.63 17.97
N PRO A 498 10.40 -22.46 18.30
CA PRO A 498 9.82 -21.19 18.75
C PRO A 498 10.33 -20.85 20.16
N LYS A 499 11.63 -20.58 20.28
CA LYS A 499 12.19 -19.95 21.46
C LYS A 499 11.81 -18.49 21.34
N LYS A 500 11.06 -17.99 22.34
CA LYS A 500 10.81 -16.57 22.60
C LYS A 500 11.99 -15.74 22.09
N VAL A 501 11.85 -15.19 20.89
CA VAL A 501 12.89 -14.37 20.28
C VAL A 501 12.87 -13.09 21.08
N ARG A 502 13.79 -12.99 22.04
CA ARG A 502 14.07 -11.72 22.70
C ARG A 502 14.39 -10.73 21.60
N PRO A 503 13.80 -9.52 21.61
CA PRO A 503 14.04 -8.53 20.58
C PRO A 503 15.55 -8.32 20.45
N THR A 504 16.10 -8.74 19.32
CA THR A 504 17.51 -8.48 19.02
C THR A 504 17.61 -7.00 18.69
N SER A 505 17.93 -6.19 19.70
CA SER A 505 18.31 -4.80 19.49
C SER A 505 19.54 -4.78 18.59
N THR A 506 19.39 -4.33 17.35
CA THR A 506 20.53 -4.07 16.48
C THR A 506 21.31 -2.89 17.05
N VAL A 507 22.53 -3.16 17.54
CA VAL A 507 23.38 -2.13 18.14
C VAL A 507 24.40 -1.63 17.12
N HIS A 508 24.45 -0.32 16.92
CA HIS A 508 25.37 0.34 16.00
C HIS A 508 26.69 0.74 16.68
N PRO A 509 27.80 0.87 15.92
CA PRO A 509 29.04 1.43 16.45
C PRO A 509 28.84 2.88 16.88
N GLY A 510 29.44 3.26 18.01
CA GLY A 510 29.61 4.66 18.35
C GLY A 510 30.65 5.34 17.45
N ARG A 511 30.78 6.66 17.61
CA ARG A 511 31.85 7.46 16.97
C ARG A 511 33.23 6.95 17.40
N VAL A 512 34.21 6.91 16.48
CA VAL A 512 35.61 6.70 16.87
C VAL A 512 36.12 7.88 17.70
N ARG A 513 37.05 7.64 18.61
CA ARG A 513 37.46 8.65 19.60
C ARG A 513 38.87 9.15 19.31
N GLU A 514 39.12 10.41 19.64
CA GLU A 514 40.43 11.05 19.50
C GLU A 514 41.11 10.77 18.13
N PRO A 515 40.45 11.05 17.00
CA PRO A 515 41.12 10.96 15.72
C PRO A 515 42.29 11.95 15.70
N LYS A 516 43.44 11.55 15.15
CA LYS A 516 44.67 12.34 15.05
C LYS A 516 45.30 12.08 13.69
N CYS A 517 45.95 13.10 13.14
CA CYS A 517 46.82 12.92 11.99
C CYS A 517 48.21 13.51 12.21
N GLN A 518 49.19 12.84 11.63
CA GLN A 518 50.59 13.23 11.60
C GLN A 518 51.05 13.22 10.15
N THR A 519 51.72 14.28 9.73
CA THR A 519 52.16 14.45 8.36
C THR A 519 53.68 14.57 8.32
N SER A 520 54.27 14.12 7.22
CA SER A 520 55.70 14.27 6.96
C SER A 520 55.94 14.48 5.47
N VAL A 521 56.86 15.38 5.14
CA VAL A 521 57.33 15.62 3.77
C VAL A 521 58.73 15.05 3.67
N GLN A 522 58.94 14.05 2.81
CA GLN A 522 60.23 13.37 2.69
C GLN A 522 61.07 13.94 1.52
N ALA A 523 60.42 14.47 0.48
CA ALA A 523 61.06 15.11 -0.67
C ALA A 523 60.10 16.12 -1.34
N ALA A 524 60.57 16.93 -2.30
CA ALA A 524 59.79 17.99 -2.95
C ALA A 524 58.45 17.52 -3.58
N ASN A 525 58.32 16.22 -3.90
CA ASN A 525 57.12 15.63 -4.50
C ASN A 525 56.48 14.50 -3.66
N GLU A 526 56.98 14.22 -2.45
CA GLU A 526 56.50 13.08 -1.64
C GLU A 526 56.10 13.50 -0.23
N ALA A 527 54.82 13.32 0.10
CA ALA A 527 54.27 13.50 1.44
C ALA A 527 53.56 12.24 1.92
N ARG A 528 53.59 12.03 3.24
CA ARG A 528 52.88 10.94 3.91
C ARG A 528 51.99 11.51 4.99
N MET A 529 50.80 10.95 5.11
CA MET A 529 49.84 11.29 6.15
C MET A 529 49.45 10.03 6.92
N THR A 530 49.81 9.99 8.19
CA THR A 530 49.39 8.94 9.12
C THR A 530 48.15 9.39 9.86
N VAL A 531 47.07 8.62 9.80
CA VAL A 531 45.82 8.88 10.51
C VAL A 531 45.60 7.76 11.53
N SER A 532 45.31 8.14 12.78
CA SER A 532 45.08 7.21 13.88
C SER A 532 43.89 7.62 14.74
N TRP A 533 43.25 6.66 15.42
CA TRP A 533 42.10 6.91 16.29
C TRP A 533 41.99 5.84 17.38
N GLN A 534 41.14 6.08 18.37
CA GLN A 534 40.71 5.08 19.33
C GLN A 534 39.35 4.48 18.94
N ILE A 535 39.12 3.25 19.37
CA ILE A 535 37.84 2.56 19.12
C ILE A 535 36.65 3.24 19.81
N PRO A 536 35.42 3.07 19.28
CA PRO A 536 34.20 3.53 19.94
C PRO A 536 34.07 2.95 21.36
N TRP A 537 33.63 3.77 22.31
CA TRP A 537 33.55 3.37 23.72
C TRP A 537 32.56 2.21 23.96
N ASN A 538 31.54 2.08 23.10
CA ASN A 538 30.53 1.02 23.21
C ASN A 538 31.05 -0.34 22.72
N LEU A 539 32.11 -0.38 21.91
CA LEU A 539 32.65 -1.62 21.36
C LEU A 539 33.06 -2.62 22.44
N LYS A 540 33.55 -2.16 23.60
CA LYS A 540 33.94 -3.04 24.73
C LYS A 540 32.76 -3.79 25.37
N TYR A 541 31.52 -3.33 25.16
CA TYR A 541 30.32 -3.99 25.66
C TYR A 541 29.64 -4.88 24.62
N LEU A 542 30.14 -4.86 23.38
CA LEU A 542 29.53 -5.57 22.26
C LEU A 542 30.42 -6.74 21.85
N LYS A 543 29.81 -7.93 21.73
CA LYS A 543 30.50 -9.14 21.23
C LYS A 543 30.57 -9.12 19.70
N VAL A 544 31.33 -8.18 19.13
CA VAL A 544 31.50 -8.03 17.67
C VAL A 544 32.74 -8.80 17.20
N ARG A 545 32.61 -9.59 16.13
CA ARG A 545 33.70 -10.43 15.59
C ARG A 545 34.51 -9.76 14.48
N ASP A 546 33.89 -8.84 13.74
CA ASP A 546 34.50 -8.15 12.60
C ASP A 546 34.28 -6.63 12.74
N VAL A 547 35.38 -5.90 12.90
CA VAL A 547 35.40 -4.44 13.09
C VAL A 547 36.32 -3.85 12.04
N LYS A 548 35.77 -2.97 11.20
CA LYS A 548 36.51 -2.22 10.18
C LYS A 548 36.27 -0.73 10.35
N TYR A 549 37.07 0.06 9.66
CA TYR A 549 36.98 1.52 9.67
C TYR A 549 36.94 2.03 8.25
N GLU A 550 36.10 3.02 8.02
CA GLU A 550 36.05 3.74 6.76
C GLU A 550 36.65 5.13 6.95
N VAL A 551 37.62 5.45 6.12
CA VAL A 551 38.34 6.73 6.14
C VAL A 551 38.12 7.43 4.81
N TRP A 552 37.61 8.65 4.85
CA TRP A 552 37.49 9.52 3.67
C TRP A 552 38.54 10.62 3.75
N ILE A 553 39.25 10.85 2.65
CA ILE A 553 40.27 11.90 2.53
C ILE A 553 39.88 12.81 1.37
N GLN A 554 39.70 14.10 1.63
CA GLN A 554 39.34 15.11 0.64
C GLN A 554 40.34 16.26 0.66
N GLU A 555 40.82 16.69 -0.50
CA GLU A 555 41.62 17.91 -0.61
C GLU A 555 40.73 19.15 -0.39
N GLN A 556 41.19 20.09 0.42
CA GLN A 556 40.40 21.28 0.76
C GLN A 556 40.16 22.15 -0.47
N GLY A 557 38.89 22.30 -0.87
CA GLY A 557 38.48 23.05 -2.06
C GLY A 557 38.04 22.16 -3.23
N GLU A 558 38.33 20.86 -3.18
CA GLU A 558 37.88 19.87 -4.16
C GLU A 558 36.56 19.22 -3.73
N ASN A 559 35.73 18.81 -4.68
CA ASN A 559 34.45 18.13 -4.40
C ASN A 559 34.56 16.59 -4.37
N THR A 560 35.73 16.04 -4.70
CA THR A 560 35.98 14.60 -4.76
C THR A 560 36.76 14.15 -3.52
N TYR A 561 36.46 12.94 -3.04
CA TYR A 561 37.12 12.34 -1.88
C TYR A 561 37.56 10.91 -2.19
N MET A 562 38.57 10.45 -1.45
CA MET A 562 39.15 9.11 -1.56
C MET A 562 38.69 8.26 -0.36
N PRO A 563 37.84 7.24 -0.56
CA PRO A 563 37.40 6.35 0.51
C PRO A 563 38.33 5.14 0.68
N TYR A 564 38.63 4.77 1.92
CA TYR A 564 39.45 3.61 2.28
C TYR A 564 38.75 2.77 3.36
N ILE A 565 38.81 1.44 3.24
CA ILE A 565 38.36 0.52 4.28
C ILE A 565 39.57 -0.13 4.94
N LEU A 566 39.74 0.13 6.24
CA LEU A 566 40.92 -0.26 7.00
C LEU A 566 40.57 -1.25 8.13
N PRO A 567 41.38 -2.29 8.35
CA PRO A 567 41.17 -3.26 9.43
C PRO A 567 41.72 -2.79 10.79
N HIS A 568 42.53 -1.72 10.80
CA HIS A 568 43.26 -1.26 11.99
C HIS A 568 43.04 0.24 12.24
N GLN A 569 43.30 0.68 13.46
CA GLN A 569 43.04 2.05 13.94
C GLN A 569 44.14 3.06 13.60
N ASN A 570 45.11 2.65 12.78
CA ASN A 570 46.24 3.47 12.37
C ASN A 570 46.67 3.06 10.96
N TYR A 571 46.81 4.02 10.06
CA TYR A 571 47.28 3.78 8.70
C TYR A 571 48.02 5.00 8.15
N THR A 572 49.07 4.74 7.35
CA THR A 572 49.86 5.76 6.68
C THR A 572 49.54 5.77 5.19
N PHE A 573 48.97 6.88 4.73
CA PHE A 573 48.68 7.16 3.33
C PHE A 573 49.90 7.83 2.69
N SER A 574 50.45 7.21 1.66
CA SER A 574 51.54 7.74 0.83
C SER A 574 51.14 7.95 -0.63
N GLU A 575 50.13 7.24 -1.11
CA GLU A 575 49.60 7.38 -2.46
C GLU A 575 48.58 8.52 -2.51
N ASN A 576 48.66 9.36 -3.56
CA ASN A 576 47.76 10.50 -3.79
C ASN A 576 47.78 11.57 -2.68
N ILE A 577 48.84 11.62 -1.86
CA ILE A 577 49.06 12.65 -0.85
C ILE A 577 50.11 13.64 -1.36
N LYS A 578 49.65 14.82 -1.75
CA LYS A 578 50.50 15.94 -2.21
C LYS A 578 51.17 16.65 -1.02
N PRO A 579 52.40 17.17 -1.16
CA PRO A 579 53.02 18.03 -0.15
C PRO A 579 52.31 19.39 -0.06
N PHE A 580 52.45 20.07 1.08
CA PHE A 580 51.93 21.43 1.32
C PHE A 580 50.41 21.59 1.10
N THR A 581 49.65 20.51 1.25
CA THR A 581 48.22 20.45 0.92
C THR A 581 47.40 20.20 2.18
N THR A 582 46.24 20.82 2.29
CA THR A 582 45.34 20.60 3.43
C THR A 582 44.27 19.59 3.04
N TYR A 583 44.15 18.51 3.81
CA TYR A 583 43.14 17.48 3.64
C TYR A 583 42.13 17.51 4.79
N LEU A 584 40.85 17.31 4.44
CA LEU A 584 39.78 16.99 5.36
C LEU A 584 39.64 15.47 5.44
N VAL A 585 39.74 14.93 6.65
CA VAL A 585 39.70 13.48 6.89
C VAL A 585 38.56 13.12 7.83
N TRP A 586 37.72 12.18 7.40
CA TRP A 586 36.64 11.61 8.22
C TRP A 586 36.89 10.15 8.49
N VAL A 587 36.57 9.69 9.70
CA VAL A 587 36.72 8.29 10.10
C VAL A 587 35.43 7.79 10.77
N ARG A 588 34.92 6.63 10.36
CA ARG A 588 33.82 5.92 11.05
C ARG A 588 34.12 4.45 11.25
N CYS A 589 33.46 3.84 12.24
CA CYS A 589 33.56 2.41 12.54
C CYS A 589 32.44 1.61 11.87
N ILE A 590 32.70 0.36 11.50
CA ILE A 590 31.77 -0.58 10.87
C ILE A 590 31.77 -1.90 11.64
N PHE A 591 30.60 -2.41 12.02
CA PHE A 591 30.42 -3.76 12.56
C PHE A 591 29.90 -4.73 11.52
N ASN A 592 30.29 -6.02 11.64
CA ASN A 592 29.68 -7.15 10.93
C ASN A 592 29.43 -6.87 9.44
N LYS A 593 30.41 -6.21 8.80
CA LYS A 593 30.44 -5.80 7.40
C LYS A 593 29.53 -4.62 6.99
N ASN A 594 28.34 -4.44 7.59
CA ASN A 594 27.34 -3.49 7.07
C ASN A 594 26.76 -2.47 8.08
N LEU A 595 27.07 -2.59 9.38
CA LEU A 595 26.51 -1.67 10.39
C LEU A 595 27.44 -0.49 10.61
N LEU A 596 27.04 0.67 10.10
CA LEU A 596 27.83 1.90 10.12
C LEU A 596 27.62 2.70 11.41
N GLY A 597 28.71 3.19 11.98
CA GLY A 597 28.70 4.22 13.02
C GLY A 597 28.79 5.63 12.41
N PRO A 598 28.56 6.67 13.22
CA PRO A 598 28.72 8.05 12.77
C PRO A 598 30.20 8.37 12.49
N PHE A 599 30.45 9.30 11.57
CA PHE A 599 31.78 9.88 11.40
C PHE A 599 32.21 10.64 12.66
N ALA A 600 33.52 10.60 12.93
CA ALA A 600 34.16 11.48 13.89
C ALA A 600 34.17 12.93 13.42
N ASP A 601 34.54 13.82 14.33
CA ASP A 601 34.80 15.21 13.97
C ASP A 601 35.92 15.24 12.91
N VAL A 602 35.73 16.10 11.91
CA VAL A 602 36.62 16.20 10.76
C VAL A 602 38.03 16.57 11.23
N LEU A 603 39.03 15.84 10.75
CA LEU A 603 40.43 16.19 10.93
C LEU A 603 40.90 17.06 9.78
N MET A 604 41.57 18.16 10.11
CA MET A 604 42.31 18.95 9.13
C MET A 604 43.78 18.55 9.20
N CYS A 605 44.27 17.92 8.13
CA CYS A 605 45.62 17.37 8.07
C CYS A 605 46.41 18.11 7.01
N LYS A 606 47.44 18.84 7.43
CA LYS A 606 48.28 19.64 6.54
C LYS A 606 49.59 18.93 6.28
N THR A 607 49.79 18.50 5.04
CA THR A 607 51.05 17.93 4.57
C THR A 607 52.03 18.98 4.12
#